data_AF-A0AAN7EN33-F1
#
_entry.id   AF-A0AAN7EN33-F1
#
_cell.length_a   1.000
_cell.length_b   1.000
_cell.length_c   1.000
_cell.angle_alpha   90.00
_cell.angle_beta   90.00
_cell.angle_gamma   90.00
#
_symmetry.space_group_name_H-M   'P 1'
#
loop_
_entity.id
_entity.type
_entity.pdbx_description
1 polymer ?
#
loop_
_entity_poly.entity_id
_entity_poly.type
_entity_poly.pdbx_seq_one_letter_code
_entity_poly.pdbx_strand_id
1 'polypeptide(L)'
;MIAWLKQLKASFGASFIWLICLIYFTQGFRSFVWTAVSYQLKDRLKLSPSASQFVSSIAFFPWSIKPLYGILSDCIPIKGRKRIPYLVIATVLSLLPWLVLGLNATLRNSTWHLMIFLTVQNLGSAMADVVVDAMIAEAVRFERASFAGDLQTISWLAMALGGICGSLLGGFALTNLQIDTIFLLFSVLPAIQLLSCGLVEEHSVDSNNSRSSQVVNGNSILYEDNSLGKKSDIGNLRRKKSQKNSKQKAVVPSESKIPEKVDSLALSLFHSLKAAAYSLCHAFKQPIILRPMTWFFLAHVTVPNLSTVMFYYQTELLNLDASFLGTVRVVGWFSLMLGTFIYNRYLKTMKLRRILMWAHIGLSILTLLDIVLVSRMNVAFGISDKIMVLCGSALADAVNQFNLFC
;
A
#
# COMPACT_ATOMS: atom_id res chain seq x y z
N MET A 1 -1.87 28.18 -5.50
CA MET A 1 -2.55 26.85 -5.44
C MET A 1 -3.10 26.42 -6.79
N ILE A 2 -3.91 27.25 -7.49
CA ILE A 2 -4.52 26.89 -8.79
C ILE A 2 -3.49 26.70 -9.91
N ALA A 3 -2.45 27.55 -9.99
CA ALA A 3 -1.39 27.41 -10.99
C ALA A 3 -0.56 26.11 -10.81
N TRP A 4 -0.28 25.75 -9.55
CA TRP A 4 0.42 24.53 -9.17
C TRP A 4 -0.36 23.26 -9.53
N LEU A 5 -1.67 23.23 -9.25
CA LEU A 5 -2.57 22.14 -9.65
C LEU A 5 -2.67 22.00 -11.17
N LYS A 6 -2.69 23.12 -11.91
CA LYS A 6 -2.67 23.11 -13.38
C LYS A 6 -1.36 22.52 -13.92
N GLN A 7 -0.23 22.86 -13.31
CA GLN A 7 1.08 22.33 -13.69
C GLN A 7 1.15 20.83 -13.43
N LEU A 8 0.70 20.36 -12.27
CA LEU A 8 0.67 18.93 -11.94
C LEU A 8 -0.23 18.13 -12.90
N LYS A 9 -1.41 18.67 -13.22
CA LYS A 9 -2.35 18.08 -14.18
C LYS A 9 -1.77 18.02 -15.59
N ALA A 10 -1.01 19.04 -16.00
CA ALA A 10 -0.38 19.09 -17.30
C ALA A 10 0.74 18.06 -17.45
N SER A 11 1.47 17.77 -16.36
CA SER A 11 2.59 16.83 -16.38
C SER A 11 2.12 15.37 -16.24
N PHE A 12 1.34 15.02 -15.20
CA PHE A 12 0.96 13.62 -14.93
C PHE A 12 -0.36 13.16 -15.57
N GLY A 13 -1.17 14.10 -16.09
CA GLY A 13 -2.49 13.82 -16.62
C GLY A 13 -3.61 13.78 -15.56
N ALA A 14 -4.79 14.24 -15.96
CA ALA A 14 -5.95 14.40 -15.08
C ALA A 14 -6.45 13.06 -14.50
N SER A 15 -6.54 12.03 -15.35
CA SER A 15 -7.10 10.72 -15.00
C SER A 15 -6.23 9.99 -13.98
N PHE A 16 -4.92 10.13 -14.06
CA PHE A 16 -3.96 9.53 -13.13
C PHE A 16 -4.04 10.16 -11.74
N ILE A 17 -4.01 11.50 -11.68
CA ILE A 17 -4.15 12.23 -10.40
C ILE A 17 -5.51 11.94 -9.76
N TRP A 18 -6.57 11.91 -10.56
CA TRP A 18 -7.91 11.53 -10.08
C TRP A 18 -7.91 10.13 -9.46
N LEU A 19 -7.31 9.14 -10.14
CA LEU A 19 -7.21 7.78 -9.64
C LEU A 19 -6.45 7.71 -8.31
N ILE A 20 -5.30 8.37 -8.21
CA ILE A 20 -4.50 8.44 -6.97
C ILE A 20 -5.34 9.03 -5.84
N CYS A 21 -5.93 10.21 -6.06
CA CYS A 21 -6.74 10.89 -5.07
C CYS A 21 -7.90 10.00 -4.61
N LEU A 22 -8.58 9.31 -5.53
CA LEU A 22 -9.70 8.44 -5.21
C LEU A 22 -9.27 7.20 -4.39
N ILE A 23 -8.08 6.66 -4.65
CA ILE A 23 -7.56 5.50 -3.92
C ILE A 23 -7.21 5.86 -2.49
N TYR A 24 -6.42 6.91 -2.28
CA TYR A 24 -6.10 7.39 -0.92
C TYR A 24 -7.33 7.92 -0.19
N PHE A 25 -8.26 8.59 -0.88
CA PHE A 25 -9.52 9.00 -0.29
C PHE A 25 -10.30 7.80 0.25
N THR A 26 -10.41 6.72 -0.53
CA THR A 26 -11.13 5.51 -0.09
C THR A 26 -10.40 4.79 1.05
N GLN A 27 -9.07 4.85 1.08
CA GLN A 27 -8.26 4.34 2.19
C GLN A 27 -8.53 5.11 3.49
N GLY A 28 -8.60 6.45 3.44
CA GLY A 28 -9.01 7.27 4.57
C GLY A 28 -10.46 7.00 4.97
N PHE A 29 -11.37 6.95 4.00
CA PHE A 29 -12.79 6.69 4.20
C PHE A 29 -13.08 5.32 4.80
N ARG A 30 -12.12 4.39 4.78
CA ARG A 30 -12.22 3.08 5.45
C ARG A 30 -12.58 3.20 6.94
N SER A 31 -12.29 4.33 7.59
CA SER A 31 -12.74 4.64 8.96
C SER A 31 -14.26 4.51 9.14
N PHE A 32 -15.04 4.85 8.11
CA PHE A 32 -16.49 4.71 8.04
C PHE A 32 -16.93 3.27 8.34
N VAL A 33 -16.45 2.35 7.51
CA VAL A 33 -16.84 0.93 7.60
C VAL A 33 -16.16 0.24 8.75
N TRP A 34 -14.92 0.60 9.05
CA TRP A 34 -14.22 -0.01 10.18
C TRP A 34 -14.94 0.24 11.50
N THR A 35 -15.56 1.41 11.65
CA THR A 35 -16.44 1.67 12.80
C THR A 35 -17.61 0.69 12.82
N ALA A 36 -18.31 0.49 11.70
CA ALA A 36 -19.41 -0.46 11.63
C ALA A 36 -18.99 -1.92 11.83
N VAL A 37 -17.82 -2.33 11.34
CA VAL A 37 -17.23 -3.65 11.63
C VAL A 37 -16.98 -3.80 13.13
N SER A 38 -16.41 -2.78 13.79
CA SER A 38 -16.15 -2.81 15.24
C SER A 38 -17.44 -3.02 16.04
N TYR A 39 -18.51 -2.31 15.68
CA TYR A 39 -19.84 -2.48 16.29
C TYR A 39 -20.50 -3.82 15.91
N GLN A 40 -20.27 -4.35 14.70
CA GLN A 40 -20.77 -5.68 14.31
C GLN A 40 -20.12 -6.79 15.15
N LEU A 41 -18.81 -6.74 15.38
CA LEU A 41 -18.10 -7.69 16.23
C LEU A 41 -18.60 -7.61 17.68
N LYS A 42 -18.83 -6.39 18.17
CA LYS A 42 -19.29 -6.11 19.53
C LYS A 42 -20.76 -6.43 19.75
N ASP A 43 -21.68 -5.74 19.08
CA ASP A 43 -23.10 -5.75 19.46
C ASP A 43 -23.87 -6.94 18.86
N ARG A 44 -23.48 -7.38 17.65
CA ARG A 44 -24.15 -8.48 16.95
C ARG A 44 -23.53 -9.83 17.28
N LEU A 45 -22.21 -9.95 17.15
CA LEU A 45 -21.51 -11.19 17.45
C LEU A 45 -21.18 -11.36 18.95
N LYS A 46 -21.32 -10.31 19.76
CA LYS A 46 -21.09 -10.32 21.22
C LYS A 46 -19.73 -10.92 21.57
N LEU A 47 -18.72 -10.64 20.75
CA LEU A 47 -17.38 -11.14 20.95
C LEU A 47 -16.72 -10.41 22.11
N SER A 48 -15.89 -11.14 22.86
CA SER A 48 -15.01 -10.51 23.84
C SER A 48 -14.00 -9.57 23.14
N PRO A 49 -13.40 -8.61 23.86
CA PRO A 49 -12.35 -7.76 23.31
C PRO A 49 -11.17 -8.55 22.74
N SER A 50 -10.80 -9.67 23.38
CA SER A 50 -9.72 -10.55 22.91
C SER A 50 -10.07 -11.29 21.62
N ALA A 51 -11.30 -11.80 21.49
CA ALA A 51 -11.77 -12.45 20.27
C ALA A 51 -11.90 -11.44 19.11
N SER A 52 -12.39 -10.24 19.38
CA SER A 52 -12.46 -9.16 18.38
C SER A 52 -11.09 -8.70 17.92
N GLN A 53 -10.12 -8.62 18.84
CA GLN A 53 -8.74 -8.31 18.52
C GLN A 53 -8.13 -9.39 17.64
N PHE A 54 -8.40 -10.67 17.92
CA PHE A 54 -7.92 -11.79 17.10
C PHE A 54 -8.46 -11.72 15.65
N VAL A 55 -9.77 -11.51 15.49
CA VAL A 55 -10.40 -11.33 14.17
C VAL A 55 -9.79 -10.13 13.43
N SER A 56 -9.60 -9.01 14.12
CA SER A 56 -9.01 -7.80 13.55
C SER A 56 -7.56 -8.01 13.12
N SER A 57 -6.75 -8.69 13.95
CA SER A 57 -5.35 -9.01 13.63
C SER A 57 -5.23 -9.90 12.40
N ILE A 58 -6.09 -10.91 12.26
CA ILE A 58 -6.14 -11.76 11.05
C ILE A 58 -6.60 -10.95 9.83
N ALA A 59 -7.59 -10.06 10.01
CA ALA A 59 -8.06 -9.20 8.94
C ALA A 59 -6.97 -8.25 8.44
N PHE A 60 -6.09 -7.73 9.32
CA PHE A 60 -5.00 -6.83 8.94
C PHE A 60 -3.72 -7.53 8.48
N PHE A 61 -3.59 -8.85 8.66
CA PHE A 61 -2.42 -9.62 8.24
C PHE A 61 -1.95 -9.34 6.79
N PRO A 62 -2.85 -9.17 5.79
CA PRO A 62 -2.42 -8.87 4.42
C PRO A 62 -1.58 -7.59 4.28
N TRP A 63 -1.70 -6.63 5.21
CA TRP A 63 -0.90 -5.40 5.21
C TRP A 63 0.56 -5.64 5.61
N SER A 64 0.86 -6.74 6.30
CA SER A 64 2.24 -7.10 6.68
C SER A 64 3.04 -7.68 5.52
N ILE A 65 2.37 -8.26 4.52
CA ILE A 65 2.99 -8.92 3.36
C ILE A 65 3.01 -8.04 2.10
N LYS A 66 2.93 -6.71 2.26
CA LYS A 66 3.01 -5.73 1.16
C LYS A 66 4.18 -5.95 0.18
N PRO A 67 5.42 -6.26 0.62
CA PRO A 67 6.54 -6.46 -0.31
C PRO A 67 6.28 -7.56 -1.35
N LEU A 68 5.46 -8.56 -1.00
CA LEU A 68 5.09 -9.64 -1.91
C LEU A 68 4.29 -9.12 -3.11
N TYR A 69 3.30 -8.24 -2.87
CA TYR A 69 2.49 -7.66 -3.93
C TYR A 69 3.31 -6.74 -4.84
N GLY A 70 4.28 -6.02 -4.26
CA GLY A 70 5.23 -5.20 -5.01
C GLY A 70 6.00 -6.04 -6.03
N ILE A 71 6.66 -7.11 -5.55
CA ILE A 71 7.38 -8.06 -6.41
C ILE A 71 6.46 -8.66 -7.47
N LEU A 72 5.25 -9.08 -7.09
CA LEU A 72 4.30 -9.69 -8.02
C LEU A 72 3.94 -8.73 -9.17
N SER A 73 3.62 -7.49 -8.83
CA SER A 73 3.28 -6.46 -9.82
C SER A 73 4.48 -6.01 -10.67
N ASP A 74 5.70 -6.10 -10.14
CA ASP A 74 6.94 -5.77 -10.86
C ASP A 74 7.35 -6.87 -11.86
N CYS A 75 7.20 -8.14 -11.47
CA CYS A 75 7.77 -9.28 -12.20
C CYS A 75 6.83 -9.86 -13.27
N ILE A 76 5.52 -9.73 -13.10
CA ILE A 76 4.54 -10.42 -13.95
C ILE A 76 3.69 -9.38 -14.69
N PRO A 77 4.08 -8.93 -15.90
CA PRO A 77 3.22 -8.06 -16.70
C PRO A 77 2.00 -8.84 -17.19
N ILE A 78 0.79 -8.29 -17.00
CA ILE A 78 -0.46 -8.90 -17.46
C ILE A 78 -0.90 -8.16 -18.73
N LYS A 79 -1.00 -8.87 -19.87
CA LYS A 79 -1.43 -8.31 -21.17
C LYS A 79 -0.62 -7.08 -21.64
N GLY A 80 0.70 -7.05 -21.38
CA GLY A 80 1.59 -5.95 -21.79
C GLY A 80 1.47 -4.66 -20.95
N ARG A 81 0.65 -4.69 -19.89
CA ARG A 81 0.49 -3.61 -18.90
C ARG A 81 1.02 -4.09 -17.54
N LYS A 82 1.71 -3.21 -16.81
CA LYS A 82 2.40 -3.61 -15.55
C LYS A 82 1.58 -3.28 -14.32
N ARG A 83 0.84 -2.17 -14.28
CA ARG A 83 0.24 -1.67 -13.02
C ARG A 83 -1.28 -1.72 -13.00
N ILE A 84 -1.94 -1.22 -14.05
CA ILE A 84 -3.41 -1.14 -14.09
C ILE A 84 -4.11 -2.50 -13.91
N PRO A 85 -3.67 -3.63 -14.51
CA PRO A 85 -4.35 -4.90 -14.30
C PRO A 85 -4.32 -5.38 -12.84
N TYR A 86 -3.22 -5.15 -12.12
CA TYR A 86 -3.14 -5.47 -10.70
C TYR A 86 -4.06 -4.58 -9.87
N LEU A 87 -4.16 -3.30 -10.24
CA LEU A 87 -5.04 -2.35 -9.56
C LEU A 87 -6.52 -2.69 -9.78
N VAL A 88 -6.89 -3.16 -10.98
CA VAL A 88 -8.24 -3.71 -11.26
C VAL A 88 -8.51 -4.97 -10.44
N ILE A 89 -7.57 -5.92 -10.39
CA ILE A 89 -7.72 -7.13 -9.56
C ILE A 89 -7.86 -6.75 -8.08
N ALA A 90 -7.04 -5.82 -7.60
CA ALA A 90 -7.06 -5.33 -6.22
C ALA A 90 -8.40 -4.68 -5.85
N THR A 91 -8.94 -3.85 -6.73
CA THR A 91 -10.25 -3.19 -6.54
C THR A 91 -11.42 -4.17 -6.61
N VAL A 92 -11.35 -5.21 -7.44
CA VAL A 92 -12.36 -6.28 -7.45
C VAL A 92 -12.30 -7.10 -6.14
N LEU A 93 -11.11 -7.50 -5.70
CA LEU A 93 -10.92 -8.18 -4.40
C LEU A 93 -11.38 -7.30 -3.22
N SER A 94 -11.35 -5.98 -3.38
CA SER A 94 -11.78 -5.01 -2.38
C SER A 94 -13.25 -4.55 -2.55
N LEU A 95 -13.96 -5.01 -3.58
CA LEU A 95 -15.36 -4.65 -3.83
C LEU A 95 -16.29 -5.81 -3.46
N LEU A 96 -15.97 -7.01 -3.94
CA LEU A 96 -16.83 -8.19 -3.79
C LEU A 96 -17.13 -8.53 -2.31
N PRO A 97 -16.16 -8.51 -1.38
CA PRO A 97 -16.45 -8.81 0.03
C PRO A 97 -17.44 -7.84 0.66
N TRP A 98 -17.37 -6.54 0.36
CA TRP A 98 -18.33 -5.56 0.90
C TRP A 98 -19.73 -5.75 0.35
N LEU A 99 -19.87 -6.02 -0.95
CA LEU A 99 -21.17 -6.35 -1.55
C LEU A 99 -21.76 -7.61 -0.93
N VAL A 100 -20.97 -8.67 -0.80
CA VAL A 100 -21.42 -9.94 -0.22
C VAL A 100 -21.82 -9.79 1.24
N LEU A 101 -21.04 -9.06 2.05
CA LEU A 101 -21.35 -8.79 3.47
C LEU A 101 -22.57 -7.87 3.64
N GLY A 102 -22.82 -6.97 2.69
CA GLY A 102 -23.99 -6.11 2.68
C GLY A 102 -25.28 -6.85 2.34
N LEU A 103 -25.23 -7.79 1.38
CA LEU A 103 -26.40 -8.53 0.92
C LEU A 103 -26.74 -9.75 1.79
N ASN A 104 -25.75 -10.40 2.40
CA ASN A 104 -25.95 -11.68 3.09
C ASN A 104 -25.79 -11.54 4.61
N ALA A 105 -26.92 -11.48 5.32
CA ALA A 105 -26.93 -11.43 6.78
C ALA A 105 -26.33 -12.69 7.43
N THR A 106 -26.46 -13.86 6.80
CA THR A 106 -25.95 -15.14 7.32
C THR A 106 -24.42 -15.17 7.42
N LEU A 107 -23.73 -14.68 6.38
CA LEU A 107 -22.27 -14.62 6.33
C LEU A 107 -21.71 -13.64 7.37
N ARG A 108 -22.45 -12.57 7.67
CA ARG A 108 -22.08 -11.54 8.64
C ARG A 108 -22.33 -11.96 10.10
N ASN A 109 -23.29 -12.85 10.34
CA ASN A 109 -23.59 -13.39 11.65
C ASN A 109 -22.66 -14.55 12.06
N SER A 110 -21.77 -14.99 11.17
CA SER A 110 -20.76 -16.01 11.46
C SER A 110 -19.37 -15.38 11.53
N THR A 111 -18.71 -15.51 12.68
CA THR A 111 -17.37 -14.95 12.92
C THR A 111 -16.34 -15.40 11.89
N TRP A 112 -16.36 -16.68 11.51
CA TRP A 112 -15.41 -17.24 10.54
C TRP A 112 -15.61 -16.68 9.13
N HIS A 113 -16.86 -16.63 8.66
CA HIS A 113 -17.17 -16.10 7.34
C HIS A 113 -16.85 -14.60 7.27
N LEU A 114 -17.27 -13.84 8.28
CA LEU A 114 -16.95 -12.42 8.39
C LEU A 114 -15.43 -12.18 8.37
N MET A 115 -14.66 -12.95 9.14
CA MET A 115 -13.21 -12.85 9.17
C MET A 115 -12.58 -13.12 7.79
N ILE A 116 -13.01 -14.18 7.08
CA ILE A 116 -12.52 -14.50 5.74
C ILE A 116 -12.78 -13.34 4.76
N PHE A 117 -14.00 -12.82 4.72
CA PHE A 117 -14.34 -11.70 3.83
C PHE A 117 -13.58 -10.42 4.21
N LEU A 118 -13.40 -10.13 5.49
CA LEU A 118 -12.59 -9.00 5.95
C LEU A 118 -11.12 -9.14 5.57
N THR A 119 -10.55 -10.36 5.62
CA THR A 119 -9.18 -10.62 5.18
C THR A 119 -9.04 -10.46 3.66
N VAL A 120 -9.96 -11.02 2.87
CA VAL A 120 -9.95 -10.87 1.39
C VAL A 120 -10.05 -9.40 0.99
N GLN A 121 -10.91 -8.64 1.67
CA GLN A 121 -11.04 -7.21 1.48
C GLN A 121 -9.74 -6.44 1.78
N ASN A 122 -9.10 -6.76 2.90
CA ASN A 122 -7.84 -6.13 3.29
C ASN A 122 -6.70 -6.50 2.35
N LEU A 123 -6.70 -7.73 1.82
CA LEU A 123 -5.78 -8.17 0.77
C LEU A 123 -5.90 -7.31 -0.49
N GLY A 124 -7.12 -7.11 -1.00
CA GLY A 124 -7.36 -6.21 -2.14
C GLY A 124 -6.90 -4.78 -1.85
N SER A 125 -7.24 -4.24 -0.68
CA SER A 125 -6.82 -2.89 -0.28
C SER A 125 -5.30 -2.72 -0.15
N ALA A 126 -4.61 -3.69 0.45
CA ALA A 126 -3.16 -3.65 0.61
C ALA A 126 -2.43 -3.78 -0.74
N MET A 127 -2.96 -4.59 -1.66
CA MET A 127 -2.43 -4.70 -3.01
C MET A 127 -2.63 -3.40 -3.80
N ALA A 128 -3.80 -2.76 -3.71
CA ALA A 128 -4.07 -1.48 -4.37
C ALA A 128 -3.11 -0.38 -3.90
N ASP A 129 -2.88 -0.28 -2.59
CA ASP A 129 -1.95 0.65 -1.96
C ASP A 129 -0.52 0.51 -2.51
N VAL A 130 0.01 -0.72 -2.52
CA VAL A 130 1.37 -0.98 -3.04
C VAL A 130 1.51 -0.66 -4.53
N VAL A 131 0.48 -0.98 -5.33
CA VAL A 131 0.51 -0.70 -6.78
C VAL A 131 0.45 0.81 -7.03
N VAL A 132 -0.34 1.57 -6.27
CA VAL A 132 -0.40 3.02 -6.38
C VAL A 132 0.90 3.68 -5.93
N ASP A 133 1.49 3.24 -4.82
CA ASP A 133 2.79 3.72 -4.36
C ASP A 133 3.87 3.50 -5.44
N ALA A 134 3.86 2.34 -6.10
CA ALA A 134 4.76 2.04 -7.22
C ALA A 134 4.49 2.95 -8.42
N MET A 135 3.21 3.20 -8.76
CA MET A 135 2.83 4.12 -9.84
C MET A 135 3.29 5.56 -9.56
N ILE A 136 3.13 6.05 -8.32
CA ILE A 136 3.62 7.36 -7.88
C ILE A 136 5.13 7.41 -7.99
N ALA A 137 5.84 6.39 -7.51
CA ALA A 137 7.29 6.33 -7.57
C ALA A 137 7.82 6.30 -9.01
N GLU A 138 7.16 5.59 -9.92
CA GLU A 138 7.49 5.57 -11.35
C GLU A 138 7.23 6.94 -12.00
N ALA A 139 6.06 7.53 -11.77
CA ALA A 139 5.70 8.83 -12.32
C ALA A 139 6.70 9.93 -11.89
N VAL A 140 7.06 9.95 -10.61
CA VAL A 140 8.03 10.90 -10.05
C VAL A 140 9.44 10.75 -10.64
N ARG A 141 9.83 9.52 -11.00
CA ARG A 141 11.12 9.26 -11.67
C ARG A 141 11.14 9.84 -13.08
N PHE A 142 10.02 9.84 -13.80
CA PHE A 142 9.95 10.37 -15.16
C PHE A 142 9.92 11.91 -15.20
N GLU A 143 9.20 12.58 -14.29
CA GLU A 143 8.90 14.02 -14.41
C GLU A 143 9.76 14.97 -13.54
N ARG A 144 10.94 14.51 -13.10
CA ARG A 144 11.89 15.17 -12.16
C ARG A 144 11.45 15.07 -10.69
N ALA A 145 12.44 14.77 -9.83
CA ALA A 145 12.29 14.64 -8.38
C ALA A 145 11.73 15.87 -7.64
N SER A 146 11.67 17.05 -8.28
CA SER A 146 11.09 18.25 -7.68
C SER A 146 9.60 18.13 -7.38
N PHE A 147 8.86 17.31 -8.13
CA PHE A 147 7.41 17.10 -7.93
C PHE A 147 7.08 15.90 -7.01
N ALA A 148 8.09 15.19 -6.52
CA ALA A 148 7.92 14.03 -5.64
C ALA A 148 7.13 14.37 -4.37
N GLY A 149 7.53 15.46 -3.71
CA GLY A 149 6.89 15.92 -2.48
C GLY A 149 5.46 16.40 -2.70
N ASP A 150 5.18 16.95 -3.88
CA ASP A 150 3.88 17.51 -4.24
C ASP A 150 2.83 16.41 -4.42
N LEU A 151 3.17 15.35 -5.17
CA LEU A 151 2.28 14.22 -5.42
C LEU A 151 1.97 13.44 -4.13
N GLN A 152 2.98 13.26 -3.27
CA GLN A 152 2.78 12.64 -1.95
C GLN A 152 1.88 13.49 -1.04
N THR A 153 2.05 14.81 -1.07
CA THR A 153 1.23 15.73 -0.26
C THR A 153 -0.23 15.69 -0.68
N ILE A 154 -0.52 15.63 -1.99
CA ILE A 154 -1.90 15.48 -2.51
C ILE A 154 -2.52 14.16 -2.04
N SER A 155 -1.76 13.08 -2.14
CA SER A 155 -2.19 11.73 -1.75
C SER A 155 -2.60 11.69 -0.28
N TRP A 156 -1.77 12.26 0.61
CA TRP A 156 -2.06 12.30 2.04
C TRP A 156 -3.18 13.27 2.39
N LEU A 157 -3.31 14.38 1.67
CA LEU A 157 -4.46 15.27 1.83
C LEU A 157 -5.76 14.55 1.46
N ALA A 158 -5.77 13.81 0.36
CA ALA A 158 -6.92 13.00 -0.05
C ALA A 158 -7.26 11.94 1.01
N MET A 159 -6.26 11.26 1.58
CA MET A 159 -6.45 10.31 2.67
C MET A 159 -7.03 10.97 3.93
N ALA A 160 -6.50 12.12 4.36
CA ALA A 160 -7.01 12.83 5.53
C ALA A 160 -8.46 13.29 5.33
N LEU A 161 -8.78 13.83 4.15
CA LEU A 161 -10.15 14.22 3.80
C LEU A 161 -11.10 13.01 3.80
N GLY A 162 -10.70 11.88 3.23
CA GLY A 162 -11.45 10.63 3.29
C GLY A 162 -11.67 10.17 4.73
N GLY A 163 -10.64 10.28 5.57
CA GLY A 163 -10.67 9.96 6.99
C GLY A 163 -11.67 10.78 7.79
N ILE A 164 -11.67 12.10 7.60
CA ILE A 164 -12.60 13.05 8.22
C ILE A 164 -14.05 12.72 7.78
N CYS A 165 -14.29 12.63 6.48
CA CYS A 165 -15.60 12.30 5.92
C CYS A 165 -16.11 10.95 6.44
N GLY A 166 -15.25 9.92 6.44
CA GLY A 166 -15.61 8.58 6.88
C GLY A 166 -15.91 8.50 8.38
N SER A 167 -15.16 9.24 9.20
CA SER A 167 -15.36 9.25 10.66
C SER A 167 -16.65 9.98 11.07
N LEU A 168 -16.94 11.12 10.42
CA LEU A 168 -18.19 11.88 10.62
C LEU A 168 -19.40 11.06 10.17
N LEU A 169 -19.36 10.57 8.93
CA LEU A 169 -20.46 9.78 8.39
C LEU A 169 -20.61 8.45 9.14
N GLY A 170 -19.52 7.87 9.65
CA GLY A 170 -19.55 6.58 10.34
C GLY A 170 -20.31 6.67 11.65
N GLY A 171 -20.01 7.71 12.45
CA GLY A 171 -20.74 7.98 13.69
C GLY A 171 -22.21 8.30 13.45
N PHE A 172 -22.52 9.08 12.40
CA PHE A 172 -23.90 9.43 12.03
C PHE A 172 -24.69 8.27 11.42
N ALA A 173 -24.05 7.44 10.60
CA ALA A 173 -24.69 6.31 9.94
C ALA A 173 -25.01 5.22 10.97
N LEU A 174 -24.18 5.00 11.98
CA LEU A 174 -24.45 3.99 13.01
C LEU A 174 -25.65 4.31 13.89
N THR A 175 -26.03 5.58 14.04
CA THR A 175 -27.21 5.96 14.82
C THR A 175 -28.51 5.91 14.00
N ASN A 176 -28.44 6.02 12.67
CA ASN A 176 -29.62 6.15 11.80
C ASN A 176 -29.82 5.01 10.80
N LEU A 177 -28.76 4.26 10.48
CA LEU A 177 -28.75 3.24 9.43
C LEU A 177 -28.39 1.86 9.99
N GLN A 178 -28.89 0.83 9.33
CA GLN A 178 -28.47 -0.54 9.61
C GLN A 178 -27.08 -0.82 9.04
N ILE A 179 -26.35 -1.74 9.67
CA ILE A 179 -24.95 -2.08 9.33
C ILE A 179 -24.83 -2.61 7.88
N ASP A 180 -25.87 -3.23 7.33
CA ASP A 180 -25.92 -3.74 5.94
C ASP A 180 -25.89 -2.59 4.94
N THR A 181 -26.74 -1.59 5.14
CA THR A 181 -26.74 -0.38 4.32
C THR A 181 -25.38 0.33 4.38
N ILE A 182 -24.70 0.31 5.52
CA ILE A 182 -23.35 0.87 5.67
C ILE A 182 -22.32 0.12 4.81
N PHE A 183 -22.35 -1.22 4.81
CA PHE A 183 -21.47 -2.04 3.96
C PHE A 183 -21.76 -1.85 2.46
N LEU A 184 -23.04 -1.78 2.09
CA LEU A 184 -23.45 -1.50 0.70
C LEU A 184 -23.04 -0.09 0.27
N LEU A 185 -23.22 0.92 1.11
CA LEU A 185 -22.85 2.30 0.79
C LEU A 185 -21.35 2.42 0.54
N PHE A 186 -20.51 1.73 1.32
CA PHE A 186 -19.07 1.76 1.09
C PHE A 186 -18.67 1.07 -0.20
N SER A 187 -19.37 0.00 -0.62
CA SER A 187 -19.06 -0.71 -1.87
C SER A 187 -19.13 0.20 -3.12
N VAL A 188 -19.85 1.32 -3.04
CA VAL A 188 -19.91 2.33 -4.10
C VAL A 188 -18.53 2.94 -4.37
N LEU A 189 -17.70 3.16 -3.35
CA LEU A 189 -16.38 3.77 -3.53
C LEU A 189 -15.41 2.86 -4.31
N PRO A 190 -15.18 1.58 -3.93
CA PRO A 190 -14.42 0.65 -4.75
C PRO A 190 -15.01 0.43 -6.15
N ALA A 191 -16.33 0.56 -6.33
CA ALA A 191 -16.94 0.49 -7.67
C ALA A 191 -16.56 1.70 -8.54
N ILE A 192 -16.56 2.92 -7.98
CA ILE A 192 -16.08 4.13 -8.68
C ILE A 192 -14.58 4.02 -8.97
N GLN A 193 -13.79 3.43 -8.06
CA GLN A 193 -12.37 3.14 -8.32
C GLN A 193 -12.22 2.21 -9.51
N LEU A 194 -12.95 1.10 -9.54
CA LEU A 194 -12.91 0.13 -10.63
C LEU A 194 -13.25 0.78 -11.99
N LEU A 195 -14.27 1.65 -12.03
CA LEU A 195 -14.60 2.45 -13.21
C LEU A 195 -13.46 3.40 -13.60
N SER A 196 -12.86 4.08 -12.61
CA SER A 196 -11.73 5.00 -12.84
C SER A 196 -10.49 4.29 -13.37
N CYS A 197 -10.25 3.02 -12.98
CA CYS A 197 -9.16 2.21 -13.53
C CYS A 197 -9.30 1.99 -15.04
N GLY A 198 -10.53 1.87 -15.53
CA GLY A 198 -10.81 1.70 -16.96
C GLY A 198 -10.54 2.95 -17.80
N LEU A 199 -10.54 4.13 -17.18
CA LEU A 199 -10.32 5.42 -17.84
C LEU A 199 -8.85 5.83 -17.91
N VAL A 200 -7.97 5.15 -17.17
CA VAL A 200 -6.53 5.40 -17.22
C VAL A 200 -5.95 4.51 -18.32
N GLU A 201 -5.47 5.12 -19.39
CA GLU A 201 -4.73 4.42 -20.43
C GLU A 201 -3.25 4.28 -20.01
N GLU A 202 -2.78 3.04 -19.87
CA GLU A 202 -1.34 2.73 -19.79
C GLU A 202 -0.80 2.60 -21.21
N HIS A 203 0.25 3.34 -21.54
CA HIS A 203 1.04 3.07 -22.74
C HIS A 203 1.69 1.67 -22.59
N SER A 204 1.38 0.76 -23.52
CA SER A 204 1.88 -0.61 -23.53
C SER A 204 3.41 -0.65 -23.63
N VAL A 205 4.03 -1.55 -22.85
CA VAL A 205 5.50 -1.73 -22.75
C VAL A 205 6.15 -2.02 -24.12
N ASP A 206 5.40 -2.55 -25.09
CA ASP A 206 5.89 -2.88 -26.44
C ASP A 206 6.27 -1.65 -27.28
N SER A 207 5.90 -0.44 -26.87
CA SER A 207 6.26 0.80 -27.59
C SER A 207 7.70 1.27 -27.35
N ASN A 208 8.40 0.78 -26.31
CA ASN A 208 9.74 1.28 -25.98
C ASN A 208 10.89 0.43 -26.55
N ASN A 209 10.64 -0.80 -26.98
CA ASN A 209 11.68 -1.63 -27.61
C ASN A 209 12.03 -1.21 -29.05
N SER A 210 11.25 -0.32 -29.66
CA SER A 210 11.51 0.24 -31.00
C SER A 210 12.25 1.59 -30.98
N ARG A 211 12.45 2.22 -29.81
CA ARG A 211 13.19 3.49 -29.69
C ARG A 211 14.57 3.36 -29.04
N SER A 212 14.86 2.29 -28.31
CA SER A 212 16.19 2.06 -27.68
C SER A 212 17.17 1.26 -28.53
N SER A 213 16.81 0.86 -29.75
CA SER A 213 17.63 -0.01 -30.62
C SER A 213 18.29 0.69 -31.82
N GLN A 214 18.29 2.03 -31.88
CA GLN A 214 18.90 2.78 -33.00
C GLN A 214 20.03 3.77 -32.69
N VAL A 215 20.54 3.85 -31.45
CA VAL A 215 21.70 4.72 -31.16
C VAL A 215 22.76 4.00 -30.32
N VAL A 216 23.23 2.83 -30.75
CA VAL A 216 24.60 2.35 -30.44
C VAL A 216 25.10 1.52 -31.63
N ASN A 217 25.61 2.20 -32.65
CA ASN A 217 26.55 1.65 -33.62
C ASN A 217 27.71 2.66 -33.59
N GLY A 218 28.71 2.46 -32.75
CA GLY A 218 29.76 1.48 -32.96
C GLY A 218 31.00 2.24 -33.42
N ASN A 219 31.71 2.89 -32.49
CA ASN A 219 33.08 3.38 -32.68
C ASN A 219 33.82 3.18 -31.35
N SER A 220 34.31 1.97 -31.13
CA SER A 220 35.27 1.65 -30.08
C SER A 220 36.63 2.25 -30.47
N ILE A 221 37.04 3.30 -29.76
CA ILE A 221 38.42 3.78 -29.78
C ILE A 221 39.26 2.74 -29.02
N LEU A 222 40.13 2.05 -29.77
CA LEU A 222 41.19 1.20 -29.27
C LEU A 222 42.25 2.07 -28.58
N TYR A 223 42.58 1.75 -27.33
CA TYR A 223 43.88 2.08 -26.77
C TYR A 223 44.83 0.93 -27.13
N GLU A 224 45.69 1.16 -28.14
CA GLU A 224 46.89 0.37 -28.39
C GLU A 224 47.97 0.83 -27.41
N ASP A 225 48.39 -0.08 -26.54
CA ASP A 225 49.62 0.05 -25.77
C ASP A 225 50.65 -0.88 -26.43
N ASN A 226 51.74 -0.29 -26.92
CA ASN A 226 52.71 -0.96 -27.77
C ASN A 226 54.08 -0.84 -27.10
N SER A 227 54.63 -1.94 -26.55
CA SER A 227 56.09 -2.10 -26.51
C SER A 227 56.55 -3.56 -26.28
N LEU A 228 57.47 -3.95 -27.18
CA LEU A 228 58.59 -4.89 -27.01
C LEU A 228 58.34 -6.41 -26.90
N GLY A 229 58.60 -7.09 -28.03
CA GLY A 229 59.74 -8.02 -28.05
C GLY A 229 59.50 -9.46 -28.54
N LYS A 230 60.19 -9.79 -29.63
CA LYS A 230 60.70 -11.10 -30.10
C LYS A 230 59.93 -11.88 -31.17
N LYS A 231 60.79 -12.43 -32.04
CA LYS A 231 60.64 -13.04 -33.38
C LYS A 231 60.17 -14.51 -33.35
N SER A 232 59.99 -15.03 -34.59
CA SER A 232 59.89 -16.43 -35.07
C SER A 232 58.45 -16.95 -35.18
N ASP A 233 58.01 -17.70 -36.19
CA ASP A 233 58.56 -18.15 -37.48
C ASP A 233 57.38 -18.66 -38.33
N ILE A 234 57.50 -18.51 -39.66
CA ILE A 234 57.16 -19.48 -40.73
C ILE A 234 55.81 -20.25 -40.67
N GLY A 235 55.02 -20.18 -41.75
CA GLY A 235 54.16 -21.31 -42.15
C GLY A 235 52.97 -21.02 -43.06
N ASN A 236 53.19 -21.08 -44.38
CA ASN A 236 52.17 -21.17 -45.42
C ASN A 236 51.17 -22.33 -45.18
N LEU A 237 49.89 -22.19 -45.55
CA LEU A 237 49.27 -22.96 -46.65
C LEU A 237 47.77 -22.71 -46.89
N ARG A 238 47.46 -22.72 -48.18
CA ARG A 238 46.21 -22.53 -48.90
C ARG A 238 45.27 -23.76 -48.85
N ARG A 239 43.95 -23.47 -48.88
CA ARG A 239 42.93 -24.02 -49.82
C ARG A 239 42.42 -25.47 -49.63
N LYS A 240 41.11 -25.65 -49.38
CA LYS A 240 40.17 -26.27 -50.37
C LYS A 240 38.69 -26.25 -49.95
N LYS A 241 37.88 -26.06 -50.99
CA LYS A 241 36.43 -26.05 -51.14
C LYS A 241 35.93 -27.49 -51.34
N SER A 242 34.75 -27.86 -50.83
CA SER A 242 33.95 -28.96 -51.41
C SER A 242 32.46 -28.83 -51.08
N GLN A 243 31.66 -28.86 -52.14
CA GLN A 243 30.19 -28.91 -52.19
C GLN A 243 29.65 -30.28 -51.75
N LYS A 244 28.39 -30.32 -51.28
CA LYS A 244 27.35 -31.18 -51.92
C LYS A 244 25.93 -30.81 -51.47
N ASN A 245 25.09 -30.47 -52.45
CA ASN A 245 23.63 -30.44 -52.38
C ASN A 245 23.06 -31.88 -52.33
N SER A 246 21.91 -32.11 -51.68
CA SER A 246 20.65 -32.39 -52.40
C SER A 246 19.49 -32.85 -51.50
N LYS A 247 18.28 -32.45 -51.93
CA LYS A 247 16.94 -33.08 -51.79
C LYS A 247 15.98 -32.62 -50.67
N GLN A 248 15.01 -31.81 -51.12
CA GLN A 248 13.65 -31.68 -50.59
C GLN A 248 12.82 -32.95 -50.83
N LYS A 249 11.96 -33.30 -49.86
CA LYS A 249 10.65 -33.93 -50.10
C LYS A 249 9.69 -33.55 -48.97
N ALA A 250 8.43 -33.28 -49.34
CA ALA A 250 7.41 -32.59 -48.57
C ALA A 250 6.40 -33.54 -47.87
N VAL A 251 6.02 -33.13 -46.64
CA VAL A 251 4.69 -33.16 -45.97
C VAL A 251 3.96 -34.49 -45.71
N VAL A 252 3.76 -34.80 -44.42
CA VAL A 252 2.45 -35.09 -43.77
C VAL A 252 2.49 -34.50 -42.34
N PRO A 253 1.42 -33.83 -41.85
CA PRO A 253 1.41 -33.15 -40.56
C PRO A 253 0.97 -34.10 -39.43
N SER A 254 1.69 -34.11 -38.31
CA SER A 254 1.20 -34.67 -37.06
C SER A 254 1.17 -33.57 -36.00
N GLU A 255 -0.05 -33.18 -35.66
CA GLU A 255 -0.41 -32.33 -34.54
C GLU A 255 0.28 -32.78 -33.25
N SER A 256 0.96 -31.84 -32.57
CA SER A 256 0.96 -31.64 -31.11
C SER A 256 2.14 -30.73 -30.72
N LYS A 257 2.00 -29.41 -30.91
CA LYS A 257 2.94 -28.43 -30.31
C LYS A 257 2.16 -27.40 -29.51
N ILE A 258 1.76 -27.77 -28.29
CA ILE A 258 1.24 -26.81 -27.30
C ILE A 258 1.93 -26.89 -25.90
N PRO A 259 2.77 -27.85 -25.48
CA PRO A 259 3.31 -27.78 -24.10
C PRO A 259 4.53 -26.85 -23.92
N GLU A 260 5.42 -26.67 -24.90
CA GLU A 260 6.73 -26.03 -24.65
C GLU A 260 6.70 -24.51 -24.35
N LYS A 261 5.68 -23.77 -24.83
CA LYS A 261 5.64 -22.30 -24.67
C LYS A 261 5.18 -21.86 -23.28
N VAL A 262 4.36 -22.68 -22.61
CA VAL A 262 3.88 -22.41 -21.26
C VAL A 262 4.98 -22.67 -20.23
N ASP A 263 5.77 -23.74 -20.42
CA ASP A 263 6.90 -24.07 -19.56
C ASP A 263 8.04 -23.04 -19.66
N SER A 264 8.32 -22.53 -20.87
CA SER A 264 9.31 -21.46 -21.07
C SER A 264 8.92 -20.12 -20.39
N LEU A 265 7.63 -19.76 -20.43
CA LEU A 265 7.11 -18.58 -19.74
C LEU A 265 7.09 -18.78 -18.22
N ALA A 266 6.64 -19.94 -17.74
CA ALA A 266 6.65 -20.26 -16.31
C ALA A 266 8.07 -20.28 -15.73
N LEU A 267 9.04 -20.82 -16.46
CA LEU A 267 10.45 -20.87 -16.05
C LEU A 267 11.07 -19.46 -16.03
N SER A 268 10.78 -18.61 -17.02
CA SER A 268 11.28 -17.23 -17.06
C SER A 268 10.63 -16.31 -16.01
N LEU A 269 9.34 -16.52 -15.71
CA LEU A 269 8.64 -15.87 -14.59
C LEU A 269 9.23 -16.32 -13.25
N PHE A 270 9.49 -17.62 -13.08
CA PHE A 270 10.11 -18.15 -11.87
C PHE A 270 11.54 -17.61 -11.68
N HIS A 271 12.33 -17.52 -12.75
CA HIS A 271 13.64 -16.89 -12.69
C HIS A 271 13.58 -15.40 -12.34
N SER A 272 12.64 -14.65 -12.92
CA SER A 272 12.45 -13.22 -12.61
C SER A 272 12.00 -13.02 -11.17
N LEU A 273 11.05 -13.83 -10.70
CA LEU A 273 10.57 -13.82 -9.32
C LEU A 273 11.69 -14.17 -8.34
N LYS A 274 12.49 -15.20 -8.65
CA LYS A 274 13.63 -15.62 -7.84
C LYS A 274 14.71 -14.54 -7.80
N ALA A 275 14.99 -13.88 -8.93
CA ALA A 275 15.94 -12.78 -8.99
C ALA A 275 15.47 -11.56 -8.20
N ALA A 276 14.18 -11.18 -8.31
CA ALA A 276 13.60 -10.09 -7.54
C ALA A 276 13.59 -10.40 -6.03
N ALA A 277 13.19 -11.61 -5.65
CA ALA A 277 13.23 -12.06 -4.25
C ALA A 277 14.67 -12.10 -3.70
N TYR A 278 15.65 -12.54 -4.50
CA TYR A 278 17.07 -12.53 -4.12
C TYR A 278 17.60 -11.11 -3.96
N SER A 279 17.30 -10.21 -4.88
CA SER A 279 17.66 -8.79 -4.79
C SER A 279 17.07 -8.12 -3.56
N LEU A 280 15.79 -8.38 -3.27
CA LEU A 280 15.12 -7.88 -2.08
C LEU A 280 15.73 -8.45 -0.79
N CYS A 281 16.01 -9.75 -0.75
CA CYS A 281 16.68 -10.39 0.39
C CYS A 281 18.09 -9.80 0.62
N HIS A 282 18.83 -9.55 -0.46
CA HIS A 282 20.13 -8.89 -0.39
C HIS A 282 20.01 -7.45 0.14
N ALA A 283 19.01 -6.68 -0.32
CA ALA A 283 18.71 -5.35 0.19
C ALA A 283 18.38 -5.37 1.70
N PHE A 284 17.56 -6.31 2.15
CA PHE A 284 17.26 -6.47 3.59
C PHE A 284 18.48 -6.84 4.44
N LYS A 285 19.49 -7.52 3.86
CA LYS A 285 20.73 -7.84 4.58
C LYS A 285 21.68 -6.64 4.70
N GLN A 286 21.45 -5.55 3.98
CA GLN A 286 22.29 -4.37 4.12
C GLN A 286 22.10 -3.77 5.53
N PRO A 287 23.19 -3.55 6.30
CA PRO A 287 23.09 -3.09 7.69
C PRO A 287 22.47 -1.69 7.81
N ILE A 288 22.48 -0.91 6.74
CA ILE A 288 21.87 0.42 6.71
C ILE A 288 20.32 0.37 6.68
N ILE A 289 19.74 -0.72 6.14
CA ILE A 289 18.29 -0.95 6.09
C ILE A 289 17.85 -1.84 7.27
N LEU A 290 18.61 -2.90 7.56
CA LEU A 290 18.28 -3.86 8.60
C LEU A 290 18.22 -3.22 9.99
N ARG A 291 19.14 -2.31 10.32
CA ARG A 291 19.20 -1.68 11.66
C ARG A 291 17.97 -0.81 11.95
N PRO A 292 17.54 0.14 11.09
CA PRO A 292 16.26 0.84 11.28
C PRO A 292 15.07 -0.10 11.31
N MET A 293 15.03 -1.10 10.42
CA MET A 293 13.87 -1.98 10.31
C MET A 293 13.69 -2.90 11.52
N THR A 294 14.79 -3.43 12.06
CA THR A 294 14.79 -4.20 13.31
C THR A 294 14.42 -3.33 14.51
N TRP A 295 14.86 -2.07 14.54
CA TRP A 295 14.42 -1.10 15.54
C TRP A 295 12.90 -0.88 15.49
N PHE A 296 12.33 -0.62 14.31
CA PHE A 296 10.88 -0.47 14.13
C PHE A 296 10.10 -1.73 14.51
N PHE A 297 10.59 -2.90 14.11
CA PHE A 297 9.96 -4.17 14.48
C PHE A 297 9.95 -4.35 16.00
N LEU A 298 11.09 -4.13 16.67
CA LEU A 298 11.18 -4.25 18.12
C LEU A 298 10.29 -3.21 18.82
N ALA A 299 10.29 -1.97 18.34
CA ALA A 299 9.42 -0.89 18.81
C ALA A 299 7.92 -1.28 18.76
N HIS A 300 7.46 -1.80 17.63
CA HIS A 300 6.07 -2.24 17.47
C HIS A 300 5.71 -3.45 18.32
N VAL A 301 6.65 -4.37 18.53
CA VAL A 301 6.43 -5.55 19.40
C VAL A 301 6.36 -5.12 20.86
N THR A 302 7.15 -4.14 21.28
CA THR A 302 7.15 -3.65 22.67
C THR A 302 5.90 -2.89 23.06
N VAL A 303 5.17 -2.31 22.10
CA VAL A 303 3.96 -1.53 22.37
C VAL A 303 2.74 -2.36 21.99
N PRO A 304 2.01 -2.93 22.97
CA PRO A 304 0.84 -3.74 22.69
C PRO A 304 -0.23 -2.88 22.01
N ASN A 305 -0.84 -3.40 20.94
CA ASN A 305 -1.97 -2.72 20.30
C ASN A 305 -3.22 -2.87 21.18
N LEU A 306 -3.58 -1.79 21.87
CA LEU A 306 -4.74 -1.72 22.76
C LEU A 306 -5.98 -1.12 22.10
N SER A 307 -5.98 -0.88 20.78
CA SER A 307 -7.04 -0.14 20.09
C SER A 307 -8.42 -0.76 20.26
N THR A 308 -8.55 -2.08 20.09
CA THR A 308 -9.85 -2.78 20.26
C THR A 308 -10.29 -2.78 21.72
N VAL A 309 -9.36 -3.01 22.66
CA VAL A 309 -9.70 -3.04 24.09
C VAL A 309 -10.16 -1.66 24.57
N MET A 310 -9.46 -0.60 24.14
CA MET A 310 -9.84 0.78 24.46
C MET A 310 -11.20 1.15 23.86
N PHE A 311 -11.52 0.68 22.64
CA PHE A 311 -12.85 0.87 22.06
C PHE A 311 -13.97 0.23 22.91
N TYR A 312 -13.77 -0.99 23.40
CA TYR A 312 -14.73 -1.65 24.30
C TYR A 312 -14.85 -0.91 25.63
N TYR A 313 -13.73 -0.46 26.21
CA TYR A 313 -13.73 0.35 27.43
C TYR A 313 -14.53 1.65 27.25
N GLN A 314 -14.31 2.38 26.16
CA GLN A 314 -15.00 3.63 25.85
C GLN A 314 -16.50 3.46 25.62
N THR A 315 -16.92 2.32 25.08
CA THR A 315 -18.32 2.08 24.74
C THR A 315 -19.11 1.37 25.84
N GLU A 316 -18.51 0.48 26.64
CA GLU A 316 -19.20 -0.28 27.70
C GLU A 316 -19.06 0.34 29.09
N LEU A 317 -17.90 0.92 29.41
CA LEU A 317 -17.63 1.45 30.76
C LEU A 317 -17.81 2.96 30.85
N LEU A 318 -17.52 3.68 29.77
CA LEU A 318 -17.71 5.13 29.67
C LEU A 318 -19.03 5.50 28.99
N ASN A 319 -19.76 4.54 28.41
CA ASN A 319 -21.03 4.72 27.69
C ASN A 319 -21.00 5.90 26.70
N LEU A 320 -19.90 6.03 25.95
CA LEU A 320 -19.76 7.07 24.95
C LEU A 320 -20.54 6.72 23.68
N ASP A 321 -21.31 7.69 23.19
CA ASP A 321 -22.09 7.55 21.95
C ASP A 321 -21.19 7.33 20.73
N ALA A 322 -21.70 6.56 19.76
CA ALA A 322 -21.00 6.32 18.48
C ALA A 322 -20.70 7.62 17.72
N SER A 323 -21.57 8.63 17.83
CA SER A 323 -21.39 9.96 17.25
C SER A 323 -20.24 10.73 17.90
N PHE A 324 -20.06 10.60 19.21
CA PHE A 324 -18.94 11.18 19.93
C PHE A 324 -17.63 10.51 19.54
N LEU A 325 -17.59 9.18 19.47
CA LEU A 325 -16.41 8.44 19.00
C LEU A 325 -16.05 8.76 17.54
N GLY A 326 -17.04 9.02 16.69
CA GLY A 326 -16.83 9.56 15.34
C GLY A 326 -16.10 10.90 15.39
N THR A 327 -16.57 11.84 16.22
CA THR A 327 -15.94 13.16 16.42
C THR A 327 -14.51 13.06 16.96
N VAL A 328 -14.26 12.16 17.90
CA VAL A 328 -12.92 11.89 18.47
C VAL A 328 -11.92 11.48 17.38
N ARG A 329 -12.35 10.63 16.42
CA ARG A 329 -11.53 10.25 15.25
C ARG A 329 -11.31 11.39 14.27
N VAL A 330 -12.30 12.28 14.09
CA VAL A 330 -12.16 13.48 13.24
C VAL A 330 -11.08 14.41 13.78
N VAL A 331 -11.06 14.62 15.09
CA VAL A 331 -9.99 15.38 15.76
C VAL A 331 -8.63 14.71 15.49
N GLY A 332 -8.57 13.38 15.54
CA GLY A 332 -7.39 12.59 15.15
C GLY A 332 -6.89 12.90 13.74
N TRP A 333 -7.78 12.96 12.75
CA TRP A 333 -7.40 13.32 11.37
C TRP A 333 -6.92 14.78 11.22
N PHE A 334 -7.50 15.72 11.97
CA PHE A 334 -6.99 17.10 12.02
C PHE A 334 -5.60 17.16 12.66
N SER A 335 -5.38 16.43 13.76
CA SER A 335 -4.08 16.27 14.38
C SER A 335 -3.05 15.66 13.43
N LEU A 336 -3.45 14.68 12.62
CA LEU A 336 -2.62 14.05 11.60
C LEU A 336 -2.19 15.05 10.53
N MET A 337 -3.11 15.89 10.03
CA MET A 337 -2.78 16.97 9.09
C MET A 337 -1.82 17.99 9.69
N LEU A 338 -2.07 18.40 10.94
CA LEU A 338 -1.23 19.34 11.66
C LEU A 338 0.18 18.76 11.91
N GLY A 339 0.27 17.50 12.32
CA GLY A 339 1.53 16.79 12.50
C GLY A 339 2.34 16.68 11.21
N THR A 340 1.66 16.40 10.09
CA THR A 340 2.26 16.37 8.75
C THR A 340 2.80 17.74 8.34
N PHE A 341 2.06 18.82 8.62
CA PHE A 341 2.50 20.18 8.37
C PHE A 341 3.73 20.55 9.21
N ILE A 342 3.71 20.24 10.51
CA ILE A 342 4.84 20.44 11.42
C ILE A 342 6.06 19.64 10.96
N TYR A 343 5.87 18.38 10.55
CA TYR A 343 6.95 17.54 10.02
C TYR A 343 7.60 18.16 8.80
N ASN A 344 6.78 18.60 7.82
CA ASN A 344 7.26 19.22 6.60
C ASN A 344 8.01 20.54 6.85
N ARG A 345 7.59 21.32 7.85
CA ARG A 345 8.18 22.63 8.14
C ARG A 345 9.45 22.53 9.00
N TYR A 346 9.48 21.65 9.99
CA TYR A 346 10.50 21.64 11.04
C TYR A 346 11.29 20.34 11.17
N LEU A 347 10.67 19.16 11.00
CA LEU A 347 11.35 17.89 11.27
C LEU A 347 12.15 17.36 10.07
N LYS A 348 11.83 17.75 8.83
CA LYS A 348 12.59 17.37 7.62
C LYS A 348 14.08 17.74 7.67
N THR A 349 14.46 18.77 8.42
CA THR A 349 15.86 19.22 8.55
C THR A 349 16.60 18.52 9.70
N MET A 350 15.90 17.72 10.52
CA MET A 350 16.48 17.04 11.67
C MET A 350 17.02 15.64 11.31
N LYS A 351 17.99 15.17 12.09
CA LYS A 351 18.52 13.80 11.96
C LYS A 351 17.43 12.79 12.37
N LEU A 352 17.21 11.76 11.54
CA LEU A 352 16.23 10.69 11.75
C LEU A 352 16.20 10.12 13.18
N ARG A 353 17.39 9.87 13.78
CA ARG A 353 17.52 9.35 15.16
C ARG A 353 16.85 10.23 16.21
N ARG A 354 16.90 11.55 16.03
CA ARG A 354 16.28 12.49 16.97
C ARG A 354 14.75 12.44 16.85
N ILE A 355 14.24 12.29 15.63
CA ILE A 355 12.80 12.19 15.40
C ILE A 355 12.25 10.92 16.02
N LEU A 356 12.92 9.77 15.80
CA LEU A 356 12.56 8.50 16.43
C LEU A 356 12.57 8.58 17.97
N MET A 357 13.56 9.26 18.55
CA MET A 357 13.63 9.47 20.00
C MET A 357 12.42 10.27 20.52
N TRP A 358 12.08 11.41 19.87
CA TRP A 358 10.90 12.20 20.25
C TRP A 358 9.59 11.44 20.05
N ALA A 359 9.47 10.64 18.99
CA ALA A 359 8.28 9.84 18.72
C ALA A 359 8.07 8.77 19.81
N HIS A 360 9.14 8.11 20.27
CA HIS A 360 9.07 7.17 21.39
C HIS A 360 8.75 7.83 22.73
N ILE A 361 9.32 9.01 23.01
CA ILE A 361 8.98 9.78 24.21
C ILE A 361 7.48 10.15 24.18
N GLY A 362 6.99 10.61 23.03
CA GLY A 362 5.56 10.87 22.82
C GLY A 362 4.70 9.63 23.04
N LEU A 363 5.11 8.48 22.51
CA LEU A 363 4.37 7.23 22.65
C LEU A 363 4.32 6.75 24.10
N SER A 364 5.43 6.89 24.85
CA SER A 364 5.45 6.60 26.30
C SER A 364 4.47 7.50 27.06
N ILE A 365 4.45 8.81 26.77
CA ILE A 365 3.48 9.74 27.38
C ILE A 365 2.04 9.33 27.08
N LEU A 366 1.76 8.89 25.86
CA LEU A 366 0.43 8.41 25.47
C LEU A 366 0.00 7.16 26.20
N THR A 367 0.89 6.18 26.32
CA THR A 367 0.58 4.96 27.10
C THR A 367 0.33 5.27 28.58
N LEU A 368 1.02 6.27 29.13
CA LEU A 368 0.75 6.77 30.49
C LEU A 368 -0.63 7.43 30.58
N LEU A 369 -1.03 8.22 29.57
CA LEU A 369 -2.37 8.80 29.51
C LEU A 369 -3.47 7.74 29.43
N ASP A 370 -3.25 6.66 28.67
CA ASP A 370 -4.18 5.53 28.61
C ASP A 370 -4.32 4.84 29.99
N ILE A 371 -3.21 4.66 30.72
CA ILE A 371 -3.23 4.11 32.08
C ILE A 371 -4.00 5.02 33.05
N VAL A 372 -3.82 6.34 32.94
CA VAL A 372 -4.54 7.33 33.75
C VAL A 372 -6.05 7.27 33.48
N LEU A 373 -6.46 7.11 32.23
CA LEU A 373 -7.87 6.97 31.83
C LEU A 373 -8.48 5.65 32.35
N VAL A 374 -7.76 4.54 32.21
CA VAL A 374 -8.22 3.22 32.68
C VAL A 374 -8.31 3.16 34.21
N SER A 375 -7.37 3.80 34.91
CA SER A 375 -7.35 3.85 36.38
C SER A 375 -8.38 4.83 36.97
N ARG A 376 -9.15 5.54 36.12
CA ARG A 376 -10.10 6.60 36.50
C ARG A 376 -9.51 7.71 37.38
N MET A 377 -8.19 7.90 37.33
CA MET A 377 -7.51 8.98 38.06
C MET A 377 -7.93 10.35 37.53
N ASN A 378 -8.33 10.43 36.26
CA ASN A 378 -8.88 11.63 35.64
C ASN A 378 -10.11 12.20 36.39
N VAL A 379 -11.01 11.34 36.86
CA VAL A 379 -12.20 11.74 37.64
C VAL A 379 -11.78 12.26 39.01
N ALA A 380 -10.73 11.69 39.63
CA ALA A 380 -10.18 12.19 40.89
C ALA A 380 -9.55 13.59 40.75
N PHE A 381 -9.04 13.94 39.57
CA PHE A 381 -8.56 15.28 39.24
C PHE A 381 -9.67 16.22 38.70
N GLY A 382 -10.92 15.78 38.65
CA GLY A 382 -12.06 16.59 38.17
C GLY A 382 -12.12 16.79 36.65
N ILE A 383 -11.35 16.02 35.87
CA ILE A 383 -11.33 16.11 34.41
C ILE A 383 -12.38 15.16 33.83
N SER A 384 -13.26 15.67 32.96
CA SER A 384 -14.27 14.87 32.27
C SER A 384 -13.63 13.81 31.37
N ASP A 385 -14.14 12.58 31.42
CA ASP A 385 -13.73 11.46 30.56
C ASP A 385 -13.74 11.81 29.07
N LYS A 386 -14.73 12.61 28.64
CA LYS A 386 -14.87 13.06 27.25
C LYS A 386 -13.66 13.90 26.80
N ILE A 387 -13.20 14.81 27.65
CA ILE A 387 -12.07 15.69 27.35
C ILE A 387 -10.77 14.89 27.31
N MET A 388 -10.61 13.96 28.26
CA MET A 388 -9.43 13.09 28.31
C MET A 388 -9.33 12.20 27.07
N VAL A 389 -10.44 11.57 26.66
CA VAL A 389 -10.48 10.73 25.44
C VAL A 389 -10.19 11.55 24.18
N LEU A 390 -10.74 12.75 24.08
CA LEU A 390 -10.52 13.63 22.93
C LEU A 390 -9.07 14.14 22.85
N CYS A 391 -8.45 14.45 23.99
CA CYS A 391 -7.04 14.84 24.05
C CYS A 391 -6.13 13.64 23.74
N GLY A 392 -6.45 12.47 24.29
CA GLY A 392 -5.73 11.22 24.05
C GLY A 392 -5.70 10.84 22.57
N SER A 393 -6.84 10.89 21.87
CA SER A 393 -6.87 10.60 20.43
C SER A 393 -6.10 11.62 19.61
N ALA A 394 -6.25 12.91 19.92
CA ALA A 394 -5.57 13.99 19.22
C ALA A 394 -4.05 13.86 19.31
N LEU A 395 -3.52 13.51 20.49
CA LEU A 395 -2.09 13.30 20.71
C LEU A 395 -1.63 11.96 20.13
N ALA A 396 -2.42 10.89 20.27
CA ALA A 396 -2.08 9.56 19.78
C ALA A 396 -1.87 9.55 18.26
N ASP A 397 -2.82 10.12 17.52
CA ASP A 397 -2.74 10.17 16.06
C ASP A 397 -1.64 11.11 15.58
N ALA A 398 -1.37 12.21 16.29
CA ALA A 398 -0.23 13.08 16.00
C ALA A 398 1.12 12.37 16.17
N VAL A 399 1.29 11.59 17.25
CA VAL A 399 2.54 10.88 17.54
C VAL A 399 2.74 9.67 16.62
N ASN A 400 1.68 8.91 16.34
CA ASN A 400 1.72 7.80 15.39
C ASN A 400 2.18 8.26 14.00
N GLN A 401 1.80 9.49 13.60
CA GLN A 401 2.26 10.08 12.34
C GLN A 401 3.77 10.31 12.32
N PHE A 402 4.39 10.73 13.44
CA PHE A 402 5.85 10.88 13.49
C PHE A 402 6.58 9.55 13.31
N ASN A 403 6.00 8.44 13.75
CA ASN A 403 6.57 7.10 13.52
C ASN A 403 6.39 6.63 12.07
N LEU A 404 5.26 6.93 11.41
CA LEU A 404 5.00 6.54 10.02
C LEU A 404 5.91 7.27 9.01
N PHE A 405 6.46 8.43 9.37
CA PHE A 405 7.21 9.32 8.49
C PHE A 405 8.73 9.24 8.64
N CYS A 406 9.18 8.53 9.68
CA CYS A 406 10.58 8.19 9.90
C CYS A 406 10.89 6.84 9.24
#